data_AF-A0A351HKW2-F1
#
_entry.id   AF-A0A351HKW2-F1
#
_cell.length_a   1.000
_cell.length_b   1.000
_cell.length_c   1.000
_cell.angle_alpha   90.00
_cell.angle_beta   90.00
_cell.angle_gamma   90.00
#
_symmetry.space_group_name_H-M   'P 1'
#
loop_
_entity.id
_entity.type
_entity.pdbx_description
1 polymer ?
#
loop_
_entity_poly.entity_id
_entity_poly.type
_entity_poly.pdbx_seq_one_letter_code
_entity_poly.pdbx_strand_id
1 'polypeptide(L)'
;MKKRPIKLKSQLVLVNALSKALIILLLVFSIPRVVDRITLKGTDEDLVKKLDQVLVLVDSLGIGSFINADADFQAFGSYNILKEEYISIENLNQDTLINQIAYSQRIIEEVMVDYRVLSYSIQIEEQNYLIEIGRSIGTIVVIKKQMQRFAILFMLILLTITILIEFSIIQYFLRPFDIIIDKLRKTKHPSDFSYQVTKTNTYDFIYLEETIHNLMRKIEETFNNEREYISNVSHELFTPISIIKSKLDNIIMEGNLSEEDMLKVYESKQTLGRLTKMIRTLLMLSRIENEEYLLKEQVEVVGVLKNVIRELEDLVVAKGLQLEEDFRVPEMTITGNAELIFNMFYNLVNNALKYTETGRIRIESSQTETSRMLRIVDSGQGIEPENLPYIFTRFRK
;
A
#
# COMPACT_ATOMS: atom_id res chain seq x y z
N MET A 1 -2.01 -6.27 20.78
CA MET A 1 -1.44 -6.48 19.43
C MET A 1 -1.90 -5.36 18.51
N LYS A 2 -1.01 -4.46 18.07
CA LYS A 2 -1.35 -3.42 17.05
C LYS A 2 -1.57 -4.13 15.71
N LYS A 3 -2.79 -4.07 15.16
CA LYS A 3 -3.08 -4.57 13.79
C LYS A 3 -2.18 -3.83 12.80
N ARG A 4 -1.45 -4.57 11.95
CA ARG A 4 -0.68 -3.97 10.87
C ARG A 4 -1.62 -3.26 9.89
N PRO A 5 -1.28 -2.05 9.42
CA PRO A 5 -2.09 -1.36 8.44
C PRO A 5 -2.16 -2.15 7.14
N ILE A 6 -3.36 -2.21 6.56
CA ILE A 6 -3.65 -2.95 5.31
C ILE A 6 -3.22 -2.06 4.13
N LYS A 7 -2.60 -2.66 3.10
CA LYS A 7 -2.21 -1.92 1.88
C LYS A 7 -3.45 -1.35 1.17
N LEU A 8 -3.32 -0.18 0.55
CA LEU A 8 -4.39 0.49 -0.21
C LEU A 8 -5.02 -0.44 -1.27
N LYS A 9 -4.21 -1.18 -2.03
CA LYS A 9 -4.68 -2.21 -2.99
C LYS A 9 -5.66 -3.19 -2.33
N SER A 10 -5.29 -3.72 -1.16
CA SER A 10 -6.11 -4.70 -0.44
C SER A 10 -7.38 -4.09 0.14
N GLN A 11 -7.34 -2.83 0.58
CA GLN A 11 -8.53 -2.12 1.05
C GLN A 11 -9.53 -1.88 -0.09
N LEU A 12 -9.07 -1.43 -1.26
CA LEU A 12 -9.94 -1.22 -2.43
C LEU A 12 -10.59 -2.51 -2.90
N VAL A 13 -9.81 -3.61 -2.98
CA VAL A 13 -10.35 -4.94 -3.33
C VAL A 13 -11.40 -5.39 -2.31
N LEU A 14 -11.14 -5.20 -1.01
CA LEU A 14 -12.07 -5.58 0.05
C LEU A 14 -13.39 -4.79 -0.01
N VAL A 15 -13.31 -3.47 -0.18
CA VAL A 15 -14.49 -2.59 -0.27
C VAL A 15 -15.34 -2.96 -1.47
N ASN A 16 -14.72 -3.19 -2.63
CA ASN A 16 -15.44 -3.60 -3.84
C ASN A 16 -16.04 -5.01 -3.72
N ALA A 17 -15.34 -5.94 -3.08
CA ALA A 17 -15.89 -7.27 -2.82
C ALA A 17 -17.13 -7.20 -1.90
N LEU A 18 -17.09 -6.34 -0.87
CA LEU A 18 -18.20 -6.13 0.06
C LEU A 18 -19.41 -5.50 -0.64
N SER A 19 -19.22 -4.48 -1.47
CA SER A 19 -20.31 -3.82 -2.19
C SER A 19 -21.02 -4.79 -3.15
N LYS A 20 -20.27 -5.65 -3.83
CA LYS A 20 -20.83 -6.70 -4.70
C LYS A 20 -21.58 -7.77 -3.94
N ALA A 21 -21.06 -8.20 -2.78
CA ALA A 21 -21.76 -9.15 -1.93
C ALA A 21 -23.13 -8.60 -1.50
N LEU A 22 -23.21 -7.31 -1.19
CA LEU A 22 -24.46 -6.64 -0.86
C LEU A 22 -25.44 -6.60 -2.05
N ILE A 23 -24.95 -6.28 -3.25
CA ILE A 23 -25.77 -6.26 -4.48
C ILE A 23 -26.34 -7.65 -4.76
N ILE A 24 -25.52 -8.70 -4.65
CA ILE A 24 -25.97 -10.08 -4.87
C ILE A 24 -27.01 -10.50 -3.84
N LEU A 25 -26.79 -10.16 -2.57
CA LEU A 25 -27.76 -10.43 -1.53
C LEU A 25 -29.12 -9.79 -1.87
N LEU A 26 -29.12 -8.53 -2.31
CA LEU A 26 -30.33 -7.85 -2.77
C LEU A 26 -31.00 -8.57 -3.95
N LEU A 27 -30.22 -8.98 -4.95
CA LEU A 27 -30.73 -9.68 -6.14
C LEU A 27 -31.32 -11.07 -5.81
N VAL A 28 -30.67 -11.82 -4.92
CA VAL A 28 -31.14 -13.14 -4.47
C VAL A 28 -32.51 -13.03 -3.79
N PHE A 29 -32.78 -11.92 -3.07
CA PHE A 29 -34.09 -11.68 -2.44
C PHE A 29 -35.14 -11.07 -3.38
N SER A 30 -34.73 -10.32 -4.41
CA SER A 30 -35.65 -9.62 -5.31
C SER A 30 -36.11 -10.49 -6.48
N ILE A 31 -35.21 -11.26 -7.10
CA ILE A 31 -35.50 -12.08 -8.29
C ILE A 31 -36.66 -13.06 -8.07
N PRO A 32 -36.73 -13.84 -6.95
CA PRO A 32 -37.87 -14.72 -6.70
C PRO A 32 -39.20 -13.99 -6.73
N ARG A 33 -39.28 -12.81 -6.10
CA ARG A 33 -40.51 -12.01 -6.04
C ARG A 33 -40.92 -11.46 -7.39
N VAL A 34 -39.95 -11.07 -8.22
CA VAL A 34 -40.20 -10.58 -9.58
C VAL A 34 -40.70 -11.71 -10.47
N VAL A 35 -40.04 -12.88 -10.44
CA VAL A 35 -40.47 -14.06 -11.20
C VAL A 35 -41.89 -14.48 -10.80
N ASP A 36 -42.21 -14.47 -9.51
CA ASP A 36 -43.56 -14.77 -9.01
C ASP A 36 -44.61 -13.80 -9.56
N ARG A 37 -44.35 -12.50 -9.51
CA ARG A 37 -45.29 -11.51 -10.07
C ARG A 37 -45.50 -11.68 -11.57
N ILE A 38 -44.42 -11.93 -12.33
CA ILE A 38 -44.49 -12.06 -13.79
C ILE A 38 -45.26 -13.32 -14.17
N THR A 39 -44.94 -14.46 -13.55
CA THR A 39 -45.58 -15.75 -13.87
C THR A 39 -47.07 -15.75 -13.52
N LEU A 40 -47.45 -15.19 -12.37
CA LEU A 40 -48.85 -15.08 -11.99
C LEU A 40 -49.64 -14.15 -12.90
N LYS A 41 -49.11 -12.95 -13.16
CA LYS A 41 -49.78 -11.99 -14.05
C LYS A 41 -49.96 -12.55 -15.47
N GLY A 42 -48.92 -13.21 -16.00
CA GLY A 42 -49.00 -13.84 -17.32
C GLY A 42 -50.01 -14.99 -17.38
N THR A 43 -50.16 -15.74 -16.29
CA THR A 43 -51.19 -16.79 -16.20
C THR A 43 -52.59 -16.19 -16.15
N ASP A 44 -52.79 -15.13 -15.36
CA ASP A 44 -54.08 -14.44 -15.25
C ASP A 44 -54.50 -13.83 -16.60
N GLU A 45 -53.57 -13.20 -17.32
CA GLU A 45 -53.82 -12.66 -18.67
C GLU A 45 -54.18 -13.75 -19.69
N ASP A 46 -53.54 -14.92 -19.60
CA ASP A 46 -53.83 -16.06 -20.47
C ASP A 46 -55.23 -16.66 -20.21
N LEU A 47 -55.63 -16.75 -18.93
CA LEU A 47 -56.97 -17.20 -18.55
C LEU A 47 -58.06 -16.26 -19.10
N VAL A 48 -57.85 -14.93 -19.01
CA VAL A 48 -58.78 -13.94 -19.57
C VAL A 48 -58.90 -14.08 -21.09
N LYS A 49 -57.78 -14.22 -21.81
CA LYS A 49 -57.81 -14.42 -23.27
C LYS A 49 -58.56 -15.68 -23.68
N LYS A 50 -58.44 -16.76 -22.89
CA LYS A 50 -59.19 -17.99 -23.15
C LYS A 50 -60.67 -17.83 -22.86
N LEU A 51 -61.03 -17.07 -21.83
CA LEU A 51 -62.43 -16.72 -21.59
C LEU A 51 -63.02 -16.03 -22.81
N ASP A 52 -62.33 -15.01 -23.34
CA ASP A 52 -62.80 -14.29 -24.55
C ASP A 52 -63.00 -15.26 -25.73
N GLN A 53 -62.10 -16.23 -25.92
CA GLN A 53 -62.24 -17.25 -26.97
C GLN A 53 -63.43 -18.18 -26.74
N VAL A 54 -63.64 -18.62 -25.50
CA VAL A 54 -64.78 -19.47 -25.13
C VAL A 54 -66.09 -18.73 -25.35
N LEU A 55 -66.18 -17.46 -24.94
CA LEU A 55 -67.37 -16.62 -25.16
C LEU A 55 -67.70 -16.49 -26.65
N VAL A 56 -66.71 -16.22 -27.50
CA VAL A 56 -66.90 -16.18 -28.97
C VAL A 56 -67.41 -17.50 -29.53
N LEU A 57 -66.90 -18.64 -29.03
CA LEU A 57 -67.35 -19.96 -29.46
C LEU A 57 -68.79 -20.25 -29.01
N VAL A 58 -69.13 -19.90 -27.76
CA VAL A 58 -70.48 -20.03 -27.21
C VAL A 58 -71.48 -19.20 -28.01
N ASP A 59 -71.12 -17.95 -28.37
CA ASP A 59 -71.95 -17.09 -29.21
C ASP A 59 -72.17 -17.67 -30.62
N SER A 60 -71.16 -18.35 -31.18
CA SER A 60 -71.22 -18.88 -32.56
C SER A 60 -71.91 -20.25 -32.69
N LEU A 61 -71.79 -21.12 -31.69
CA LEU A 61 -72.26 -22.52 -31.73
C LEU A 61 -73.47 -22.78 -30.81
N GLY A 62 -73.80 -21.83 -29.92
CA GLY A 62 -74.83 -21.98 -28.90
C GLY A 62 -74.36 -22.82 -27.71
N ILE A 63 -74.74 -22.42 -26.49
CA ILE A 63 -74.26 -23.05 -25.25
C ILE A 63 -74.69 -24.52 -25.11
N GLY A 64 -75.84 -24.89 -25.71
CA GLY A 64 -76.36 -26.26 -25.70
C GLY A 64 -75.46 -27.28 -26.39
N SER A 65 -74.59 -26.86 -27.32
CA SER A 65 -73.61 -27.75 -27.97
C SER A 65 -72.49 -28.23 -27.02
N PHE A 66 -72.29 -27.49 -25.92
CA PHE A 66 -71.31 -27.84 -24.89
C PHE A 66 -71.96 -28.69 -23.79
N ILE A 67 -73.23 -28.48 -23.44
CA ILE A 67 -73.88 -29.11 -22.26
C ILE A 67 -74.65 -30.42 -22.62
N ASN A 68 -74.15 -31.24 -23.56
CA ASN A 68 -74.90 -32.41 -24.06
C ASN A 68 -75.49 -33.32 -22.94
N ALA A 69 -76.76 -33.71 -23.14
CA ALA A 69 -77.75 -34.08 -22.12
C ALA A 69 -77.69 -35.52 -21.54
N ASP A 70 -76.59 -36.28 -21.69
CA ASP A 70 -76.52 -37.70 -21.31
C ASP A 70 -75.51 -38.05 -20.20
N ALA A 71 -75.06 -37.07 -19.41
CA ALA A 71 -74.36 -37.33 -18.16
C ALA A 71 -75.24 -36.89 -16.99
N ASP A 72 -75.35 -37.69 -15.93
CA ASP A 72 -76.05 -37.38 -14.66
C ASP A 72 -75.55 -36.08 -13.96
N PHE A 73 -74.63 -35.35 -14.59
CA PHE A 73 -74.07 -34.07 -14.17
C PHE A 73 -74.29 -33.04 -15.28
N GLN A 74 -75.02 -31.95 -14.98
CA GLN A 74 -75.28 -30.80 -15.86
C GLN A 74 -74.03 -29.92 -16.06
N ALA A 75 -72.92 -30.52 -16.52
CA ALA A 75 -71.62 -29.89 -16.63
C ALA A 75 -70.87 -30.39 -17.86
N PHE A 76 -70.38 -29.47 -18.70
CA PHE A 76 -69.36 -29.79 -19.71
C PHE A 76 -67.99 -29.62 -19.10
N GLY A 77 -67.27 -30.72 -18.85
CA GLY A 77 -65.87 -30.68 -18.42
C GLY A 77 -64.95 -31.22 -19.51
N SER A 78 -64.18 -30.37 -20.16
CA SER A 78 -63.11 -30.80 -21.07
C SER A 78 -61.75 -30.58 -20.41
N TYR A 79 -61.05 -31.68 -20.17
CA TYR A 79 -59.67 -31.69 -19.71
C TYR A 79 -58.75 -31.97 -20.90
N ASN A 80 -57.66 -31.22 -21.03
CA ASN A 80 -56.58 -31.67 -21.90
C ASN A 80 -56.03 -33.01 -21.37
N ILE A 81 -55.55 -33.90 -22.25
CA ILE A 81 -55.00 -35.24 -21.92
C ILE A 81 -53.91 -35.13 -20.83
N LEU A 82 -53.14 -34.04 -20.83
CA LEU A 82 -52.09 -33.76 -19.87
C LEU A 82 -52.58 -33.12 -18.56
N LYS A 83 -53.89 -32.86 -18.43
CA LYS A 83 -54.55 -32.19 -17.29
C LYS A 83 -53.95 -30.82 -16.95
N GLU A 84 -53.21 -30.22 -17.87
CA GLU A 84 -52.61 -28.90 -17.68
C GLU A 84 -53.67 -27.80 -17.67
N GLU A 85 -54.79 -28.02 -18.36
CA GLU A 85 -55.85 -27.04 -18.56
C GLU A 85 -57.20 -27.75 -18.58
N TYR A 86 -58.22 -27.06 -18.08
CA TYR A 86 -59.60 -27.50 -18.21
C TYR A 86 -60.54 -26.33 -18.43
N ILE A 87 -61.67 -26.63 -19.08
CA ILE A 87 -62.80 -25.72 -19.21
C ILE A 87 -64.02 -26.46 -18.67
N SER A 88 -64.68 -25.88 -17.66
CA SER A 88 -65.96 -26.34 -17.13
C SER A 88 -67.05 -25.33 -17.48
N ILE A 89 -68.20 -25.80 -17.95
CA ILE A 89 -69.42 -24.98 -18.08
C ILE A 89 -70.53 -25.68 -17.31
N GLU A 90 -71.04 -25.02 -16.29
CA GLU A 90 -72.02 -25.57 -15.35
C GLU A 90 -73.23 -24.64 -15.21
N ASN A 91 -74.41 -25.21 -14.95
CA ASN A 91 -75.61 -24.43 -14.68
C ASN A 91 -75.59 -23.85 -13.26
N LEU A 92 -75.78 -22.54 -13.12
CA LEU A 92 -75.86 -21.86 -11.84
C LEU A 92 -77.33 -21.67 -11.44
N ASN A 93 -77.78 -22.42 -10.43
CA ASN A 93 -79.14 -22.34 -9.90
C ASN A 93 -79.46 -21.04 -9.12
N GLN A 94 -78.53 -20.08 -9.02
CA GLN A 94 -78.66 -18.82 -8.28
C GLN A 94 -78.24 -17.62 -9.13
N ASP A 95 -78.81 -16.44 -8.89
CA ASP A 95 -78.39 -15.17 -9.51
C ASP A 95 -77.11 -14.63 -8.84
N THR A 96 -75.99 -15.35 -8.96
CA THR A 96 -74.70 -14.91 -8.42
C THR A 96 -73.78 -14.47 -9.54
N LEU A 97 -73.42 -13.17 -9.57
CA LEU A 97 -72.41 -12.65 -10.47
C LEU A 97 -71.01 -13.01 -9.94
N ILE A 98 -70.33 -13.92 -10.63
CA ILE A 98 -68.98 -14.38 -10.31
C ILE A 98 -68.04 -13.88 -11.39
N ASN A 99 -67.02 -13.11 -11.00
CA ASN A 99 -65.90 -12.74 -11.85
C ASN A 99 -64.63 -12.63 -11.00
N GLN A 100 -63.90 -13.73 -10.90
CA GLN A 100 -62.69 -13.78 -10.07
C GLN A 100 -61.67 -14.77 -10.60
N ILE A 101 -60.39 -14.53 -10.29
CA ILE A 101 -59.31 -15.48 -10.51
C ILE A 101 -58.72 -15.91 -9.16
N ALA A 102 -58.86 -17.18 -8.82
CA ALA A 102 -58.47 -17.74 -7.52
C ALA A 102 -57.59 -18.99 -7.67
N TYR A 103 -56.92 -19.37 -6.58
CA TYR A 103 -56.30 -20.69 -6.49
C TYR A 103 -57.38 -21.71 -6.10
N SER A 104 -57.42 -22.85 -6.78
CA SER A 104 -58.34 -23.94 -6.47
C SER A 104 -57.66 -25.28 -6.64
N GLN A 105 -58.00 -26.24 -5.78
CA GLN A 105 -57.49 -27.61 -5.86
C GLN A 105 -58.56 -28.50 -6.45
N ARG A 106 -58.20 -29.35 -7.41
CA ARG A 106 -59.12 -30.35 -7.99
C ARG A 106 -58.54 -31.75 -7.91
N ILE A 107 -59.39 -32.72 -7.63
CA ILE A 107 -59.07 -34.15 -7.71
C ILE A 107 -59.45 -34.60 -9.13
N ILE A 108 -58.47 -35.06 -9.91
CA ILE A 108 -58.71 -35.61 -11.24
C ILE A 108 -58.04 -36.98 -11.31
N GLU A 109 -58.85 -38.04 -11.38
CA GLU A 109 -58.39 -39.44 -11.33
C GLU A 109 -57.50 -39.71 -10.10
N GLU A 110 -58.02 -39.40 -8.90
CA GLU A 110 -57.36 -39.62 -7.60
C GLU A 110 -56.08 -38.80 -7.32
N VAL A 111 -55.69 -37.90 -8.22
CA VAL A 111 -54.55 -36.99 -8.03
C VAL A 111 -55.05 -35.56 -7.73
N MET A 112 -54.57 -34.98 -6.63
CA MET A 112 -54.77 -33.56 -6.30
C MET A 112 -53.88 -32.68 -7.17
N VAL A 113 -54.47 -31.75 -7.91
CA VAL A 113 -53.75 -30.80 -8.76
C VAL A 113 -54.16 -29.37 -8.40
N ASP A 114 -53.17 -28.49 -8.24
CA ASP A 114 -53.36 -27.07 -7.97
C ASP A 114 -53.56 -26.28 -9.27
N TYR A 115 -54.68 -25.58 -9.36
CA TYR A 115 -55.05 -24.74 -10.49
C TYR A 115 -55.13 -23.26 -10.12
N ARG A 116 -54.78 -22.41 -11.08
CA ARG A 116 -55.22 -21.03 -11.15
C ARG A 116 -56.50 -21.03 -11.98
N VAL A 117 -57.63 -20.66 -11.37
CA VAL A 117 -58.96 -20.79 -11.97
C VAL A 117 -59.57 -19.41 -12.13
N LEU A 118 -60.00 -19.09 -13.35
CA LEU A 118 -60.89 -17.98 -13.65
C LEU A 118 -62.33 -18.51 -13.63
N SER A 119 -63.17 -17.92 -12.79
CA SER A 119 -64.60 -18.24 -12.70
C SER A 119 -65.39 -17.02 -13.19
N TYR A 120 -66.22 -17.20 -14.22
CA TYR A 120 -67.02 -16.16 -14.86
C TYR A 120 -68.47 -16.63 -15.05
N SER A 121 -69.43 -15.86 -14.55
CA SER A 121 -70.86 -16.13 -14.73
C SER A 121 -71.44 -15.37 -15.93
N ILE A 122 -72.22 -16.04 -16.77
CA ILE A 122 -72.94 -15.45 -17.91
C ILE A 122 -74.42 -15.89 -17.91
N GLN A 123 -75.33 -15.02 -18.34
CA GLN A 123 -76.76 -15.33 -18.47
C GLN A 123 -77.12 -15.53 -19.94
N ILE A 124 -77.68 -16.68 -20.28
CA ILE A 124 -78.12 -17.04 -21.63
C ILE A 124 -79.51 -17.67 -21.52
N GLU A 125 -80.50 -17.15 -22.28
CA GLU A 125 -81.87 -17.69 -22.33
C GLU A 125 -82.52 -17.89 -20.94
N GLU A 126 -82.41 -16.87 -20.07
CA GLU A 126 -82.91 -16.86 -18.67
C GLU A 126 -82.24 -17.84 -17.70
N GLN A 127 -81.18 -18.54 -18.13
CA GLN A 127 -80.41 -19.45 -17.29
C GLN A 127 -78.99 -18.92 -17.07
N ASN A 128 -78.49 -19.02 -15.84
CA ASN A 128 -77.13 -18.60 -15.51
C ASN A 128 -76.19 -19.78 -15.70
N TYR A 129 -75.03 -19.50 -16.29
CA TYR A 129 -73.97 -20.47 -16.51
C TYR A 129 -72.68 -19.98 -15.86
N LEU A 130 -71.96 -20.90 -15.24
CA LEU A 130 -70.62 -20.68 -14.73
C LEU A 130 -69.62 -21.28 -15.70
N ILE A 131 -68.76 -20.42 -16.25
CA ILE A 131 -67.61 -20.82 -17.03
C ILE A 131 -66.40 -20.78 -16.11
N GLU A 132 -65.75 -21.92 -15.95
CA GLU A 132 -64.49 -22.03 -15.22
C GLU A 132 -63.37 -22.47 -16.15
N ILE A 133 -62.32 -21.67 -16.21
CA ILE A 133 -61.11 -21.99 -16.98
C ILE A 133 -59.97 -22.12 -15.98
N GLY A 134 -59.41 -23.31 -15.86
CA GLY A 134 -58.32 -23.59 -14.96
C GLY A 134 -57.03 -23.91 -15.70
N ARG A 135 -55.91 -23.38 -15.21
CA ARG A 135 -54.56 -23.75 -15.66
C ARG A 135 -53.73 -24.26 -14.47
N SER A 136 -53.10 -25.42 -14.65
CA SER A 136 -52.28 -26.07 -13.62
C SER A 136 -51.05 -25.23 -13.32
N ILE A 137 -50.77 -25.04 -12.02
CA ILE A 137 -49.62 -24.25 -11.55
C ILE A 137 -48.38 -25.16 -11.38
N GLY A 138 -48.53 -26.48 -11.46
CA GLY A 138 -47.43 -27.43 -11.30
C GLY A 138 -46.26 -27.15 -12.25
N THR A 139 -46.55 -26.87 -13.52
CA THR A 139 -45.55 -26.52 -14.54
C THR A 139 -44.90 -25.16 -14.25
N ILE A 140 -45.64 -24.22 -13.68
CA ILE A 140 -45.14 -22.89 -13.27
C ILE A 140 -44.10 -23.01 -12.14
N VAL A 141 -44.33 -23.89 -11.16
CA VAL A 141 -43.38 -24.13 -10.05
C VAL A 141 -42.05 -24.68 -10.57
N VAL A 142 -42.10 -25.61 -11.53
CA VAL A 142 -40.90 -26.18 -12.14
C VAL A 142 -40.13 -25.11 -12.94
N ILE A 143 -40.83 -24.33 -13.76
CA ILE A 143 -40.23 -23.23 -14.54
C ILE A 143 -39.61 -22.18 -13.63
N LYS A 144 -40.30 -21.76 -12.55
CA LYS A 144 -39.76 -20.84 -11.55
C LYS A 144 -38.44 -21.33 -10.97
N LYS A 145 -38.36 -22.60 -10.55
CA LYS A 145 -37.15 -23.18 -9.97
C LYS A 145 -36.00 -23.22 -10.97
N GLN A 146 -36.27 -23.50 -12.24
CA GLN A 146 -35.27 -23.44 -13.31
C GLN A 146 -34.79 -22.01 -13.55
N MET A 147 -35.69 -21.04 -13.64
CA MET A 147 -35.35 -19.62 -13.79
C MET A 147 -34.50 -19.10 -12.63
N GLN A 148 -34.81 -19.49 -11.39
CA GLN A 148 -34.02 -19.13 -10.21
C GLN A 148 -32.61 -19.73 -10.25
N ARG A 149 -32.48 -21.02 -10.60
CA ARG A 149 -31.16 -21.66 -10.75
C ARG A 149 -30.32 -20.98 -11.82
N PHE A 150 -30.92 -20.70 -12.97
CA PHE A 150 -30.27 -19.96 -14.05
C PHE A 150 -29.82 -18.56 -13.59
N ALA A 151 -30.70 -17.82 -12.91
CA ALA A 151 -30.38 -16.50 -12.39
C ALA A 151 -29.22 -16.53 -11.38
N ILE A 152 -29.20 -17.51 -10.46
CA ILE A 152 -28.11 -17.66 -9.49
C ILE A 152 -26.78 -17.99 -10.20
N LEU A 153 -26.79 -18.95 -11.14
CA LEU A 153 -25.59 -19.30 -11.89
C LEU A 153 -25.06 -18.10 -12.69
N PHE A 154 -25.97 -17.39 -13.37
CA PHE A 154 -25.64 -16.17 -14.12
C PHE A 154 -25.03 -15.09 -13.22
N MET A 155 -25.60 -14.85 -12.04
CA MET A 155 -25.05 -13.92 -11.05
C MET A 155 -23.66 -14.32 -10.56
N LEU A 156 -23.41 -15.61 -10.30
CA LEU A 156 -22.09 -16.10 -9.87
C LEU A 156 -21.03 -15.91 -10.96
N ILE A 157 -21.38 -16.16 -12.22
CA ILE A 157 -20.50 -15.91 -13.37
C ILE A 157 -20.19 -14.42 -13.46
N LEU A 158 -21.21 -13.57 -13.42
CA LEU A 158 -21.05 -12.11 -13.48
C LEU A 158 -20.22 -11.58 -12.31
N LEU A 159 -20.42 -12.10 -11.10
CA LEU A 159 -19.60 -11.79 -9.92
C LEU A 159 -18.13 -12.10 -10.17
N THR A 160 -17.86 -13.31 -10.65
CA THR A 160 -16.49 -13.78 -10.88
C THR A 160 -15.78 -12.90 -11.92
N ILE A 161 -16.45 -12.63 -13.04
CA ILE A 161 -15.93 -11.77 -14.11
C ILE A 161 -15.65 -10.37 -13.59
N THR A 162 -16.59 -9.75 -12.86
CA THR A 162 -16.41 -8.39 -12.37
C THR A 162 -15.28 -8.30 -11.34
N ILE A 163 -15.11 -9.31 -10.45
CA ILE A 163 -13.99 -9.35 -9.49
C ILE A 163 -12.65 -9.44 -10.24
N LEU A 164 -12.54 -10.28 -11.26
CA LEU A 164 -11.33 -10.44 -12.06
C LEU A 164 -10.96 -9.17 -12.84
N ILE A 165 -11.95 -8.51 -13.43
CA ILE A 165 -11.76 -7.23 -14.15
C ILE A 165 -11.26 -6.16 -13.19
N GLU A 166 -11.92 -6.00 -12.04
CA GLU A 166 -11.52 -4.99 -11.05
C GLU A 166 -10.14 -5.26 -10.46
N PHE A 167 -9.83 -6.51 -10.14
CA PHE A 167 -8.49 -6.87 -9.69
C PHE A 167 -7.43 -6.46 -10.73
N SER A 168 -7.68 -6.74 -12.00
CA SER A 168 -6.80 -6.34 -13.11
C SER A 168 -6.67 -4.81 -13.23
N ILE A 169 -7.78 -4.07 -13.16
CA ILE A 169 -7.81 -2.60 -13.17
C ILE A 169 -6.97 -2.03 -12.03
N ILE A 170 -7.21 -2.50 -10.80
CA ILE A 170 -6.48 -2.03 -9.60
C ILE A 170 -4.97 -2.31 -9.75
N GLN A 171 -4.59 -3.47 -10.26
CA GLN A 171 -3.18 -3.81 -10.48
C GLN A 171 -2.53 -2.92 -11.54
N TYR A 172 -3.23 -2.63 -12.64
CA TYR A 172 -2.74 -1.78 -13.72
C TYR A 172 -2.58 -0.32 -13.28
N PHE A 173 -3.64 0.28 -12.71
CA PHE A 173 -3.65 1.71 -12.36
C PHE A 173 -2.75 2.04 -11.17
N LEU A 174 -2.55 1.14 -10.21
CA LEU A 174 -1.69 1.39 -9.06
C LEU A 174 -0.22 0.95 -9.26
N ARG A 175 0.13 0.39 -10.42
CA ARG A 175 1.52 0.05 -10.73
C ARG A 175 2.47 1.27 -10.72
N PRO A 176 2.11 2.44 -11.27
CA PRO A 176 2.95 3.64 -11.19
C PRO A 176 3.26 4.06 -9.74
N PHE A 177 2.30 3.92 -8.83
CA PHE A 177 2.51 4.20 -7.41
C PHE A 177 3.62 3.33 -6.80
N ASP A 178 3.61 2.02 -7.07
CA ASP A 178 4.65 1.11 -6.59
C ASP A 178 6.05 1.49 -7.15
N ILE A 179 6.11 1.97 -8.41
CA ILE A 179 7.35 2.47 -9.04
C ILE A 179 7.86 3.74 -8.36
N ILE A 180 6.99 4.72 -8.10
CA ILE A 180 7.34 5.98 -7.43
C ILE A 180 7.89 5.71 -6.02
N ILE A 181 7.22 4.85 -5.25
CA ILE A 181 7.66 4.48 -3.90
C ILE A 181 9.02 3.77 -3.94
N ASP A 182 9.27 2.89 -4.91
CA ASP A 182 10.55 2.21 -5.03
C ASP A 182 11.69 3.17 -5.44
N LYS A 183 11.42 4.15 -6.32
CA LYS A 183 12.37 5.24 -6.64
C LYS A 183 12.75 5.99 -5.36
N LEU A 184 11.75 6.47 -4.61
CA LEU A 184 11.96 7.20 -3.36
C LEU A 184 12.76 6.40 -2.32
N ARG A 185 12.46 5.11 -2.15
CA ARG A 185 13.15 4.24 -1.20
C ARG A 185 14.64 4.02 -1.56
N LYS A 186 14.96 4.08 -2.85
CA LYS A 186 16.34 3.89 -3.36
C LYS A 186 17.15 5.19 -3.34
N THR A 187 16.50 6.34 -3.37
CA THR A 187 17.13 7.66 -3.24
C THR A 187 17.68 7.83 -1.82
N LYS A 188 19.01 7.94 -1.69
CA LYS A 188 19.68 8.19 -0.41
C LYS A 188 20.00 9.67 -0.22
N HIS A 189 20.40 10.34 -1.30
CA HIS A 189 20.64 11.77 -1.33
C HIS A 189 19.69 12.48 -2.31
N PRO A 190 19.25 13.73 -2.06
CA PRO A 190 18.38 14.48 -2.98
C PRO A 190 18.90 14.52 -4.43
N SER A 191 20.21 14.62 -4.64
CA SER A 191 20.85 14.63 -5.97
C SER A 191 20.75 13.28 -6.70
N ASP A 192 20.56 12.17 -5.98
CA ASP A 192 20.38 10.84 -6.58
C ASP A 192 18.96 10.65 -7.14
N PHE A 193 18.06 11.61 -6.89
CA PHE A 193 16.69 11.52 -7.35
C PHE A 193 16.62 11.68 -8.87
N SER A 194 16.60 10.55 -9.58
CA SER A 194 16.41 10.54 -11.03
C SER A 194 14.97 10.91 -11.40
N TYR A 195 14.80 12.13 -11.90
CA TYR A 195 13.52 12.58 -12.45
C TYR A 195 13.32 12.01 -13.86
N GLN A 196 12.57 10.91 -13.93
CA GLN A 196 12.04 10.37 -15.17
C GLN A 196 10.56 10.10 -14.95
N VAL A 197 9.70 10.88 -15.61
CA VAL A 197 8.23 10.74 -15.50
C VAL A 197 7.85 9.31 -15.85
N THR A 198 7.27 8.59 -14.87
CA THR A 198 6.78 7.24 -15.12
C THR A 198 5.68 7.30 -16.19
N LYS A 199 5.75 6.41 -17.19
CA LYS A 199 4.71 6.33 -18.24
C LYS A 199 3.37 5.96 -17.61
N THR A 200 2.49 6.94 -17.44
CA THR A 200 1.13 6.78 -16.92
C THR A 200 0.22 7.83 -17.54
N ASN A 201 -1.06 7.49 -17.71
CA ASN A 201 -2.09 8.45 -18.15
C ASN A 201 -2.83 9.07 -16.95
N THR A 202 -2.47 8.71 -15.71
CA THR A 202 -3.10 9.25 -14.51
C THR A 202 -2.40 10.54 -14.09
N TYR A 203 -3.12 11.65 -14.21
CA TYR A 203 -2.63 12.99 -13.84
C TYR A 203 -2.07 13.05 -12.42
N ASP A 204 -2.76 12.46 -11.43
CA ASP A 204 -2.33 12.51 -10.02
C ASP A 204 -0.93 11.94 -9.77
N PHE A 205 -0.52 10.91 -10.53
CA PHE A 205 0.83 10.36 -10.42
C PHE A 205 1.89 11.24 -11.08
N ILE A 206 1.53 11.91 -12.19
CA ILE A 206 2.41 12.90 -12.83
C ILE A 206 2.62 14.09 -11.89
N TYR A 207 1.52 14.63 -11.34
CA TYR A 207 1.55 15.73 -10.39
C TYR A 207 2.33 15.38 -9.11
N LEU A 208 2.15 14.16 -8.59
CA LEU A 208 2.91 13.67 -7.43
C LEU A 208 4.41 13.60 -7.73
N GLU A 209 4.82 13.04 -8.87
CA GLU A 209 6.23 12.96 -9.27
C GLU A 209 6.85 14.35 -9.46
N GLU A 210 6.14 15.27 -10.10
CA GLU A 210 6.58 16.66 -10.26
C GLU A 210 6.73 17.38 -8.91
N THR A 211 5.78 17.19 -8.00
CA THR A 211 5.84 17.76 -6.65
C THR A 211 7.04 17.21 -5.88
N ILE A 212 7.28 15.90 -5.93
CA ILE A 212 8.45 15.26 -5.33
C ILE A 212 9.74 15.83 -5.92
N HIS A 213 9.81 15.95 -7.25
CA HIS A 213 10.98 16.50 -7.93
C HIS A 213 11.30 17.91 -7.47
N ASN A 214 10.30 18.79 -7.40
CA ASN A 214 10.46 20.16 -6.92
C ASN A 214 10.92 20.21 -5.46
N LEU A 215 10.39 19.33 -4.60
CA LEU A 215 10.84 19.22 -3.22
C LEU A 215 12.30 18.76 -3.13
N MET A 216 12.69 17.74 -3.89
CA MET A 216 14.08 17.25 -3.92
C MET A 216 15.05 18.35 -4.36
N ARG A 217 14.71 19.09 -5.43
CA ARG A 217 15.50 20.22 -5.91
C ARG A 217 15.65 21.31 -4.84
N LYS A 218 14.56 21.65 -4.15
CA LYS A 218 14.60 22.66 -3.06
C LYS A 218 15.47 22.21 -1.90
N ILE A 219 15.43 20.92 -1.55
CA ILE A 219 16.28 20.36 -0.49
C ILE A 219 17.75 20.42 -0.93
N GLU A 220 18.06 20.01 -2.16
CA GLU A 220 19.41 20.10 -2.74
C GLU A 220 19.94 21.54 -2.76
N GLU A 221 19.14 22.51 -3.21
CA GLU A 221 19.50 23.93 -3.18
C GLU A 221 19.79 24.41 -1.75
N THR A 222 19.02 23.95 -0.76
CA THR A 222 19.22 24.32 0.65
C THR A 222 20.55 23.77 1.17
N PHE A 223 20.87 22.50 0.88
CA PHE A 223 22.16 21.90 1.25
C PHE A 223 23.34 22.64 0.61
N ASN A 224 23.25 22.96 -0.69
CA ASN A 224 24.29 23.69 -1.39
C ASN A 224 24.52 25.10 -0.83
N ASN A 225 23.44 25.81 -0.48
CA ASN A 225 23.53 27.14 0.14
C ASN A 225 24.16 27.09 1.54
N GLU A 226 23.77 26.11 2.36
CA GLU A 226 24.37 25.91 3.68
C GLU A 226 25.87 25.64 3.59
N ARG A 227 26.28 24.82 2.61
CA ARG A 227 27.70 24.55 2.31
C ARG A 227 28.46 25.80 1.92
N GLU A 228 27.94 26.58 0.98
CA GLU A 228 28.57 27.82 0.52
C GLU A 228 28.72 28.81 1.70
N TYR A 229 27.69 28.91 2.53
CA TYR A 229 27.71 29.74 3.74
C TYR A 229 28.80 29.30 4.72
N ILE A 230 28.88 28.01 5.06
CA ILE A 230 29.91 27.48 5.99
C ILE A 230 31.32 27.71 5.43
N SER A 231 31.50 27.53 4.12
CA SER A 231 32.77 27.79 3.45
C SER A 231 33.19 29.26 3.56
N ASN A 232 32.28 30.18 3.22
CA ASN A 232 32.53 31.62 3.26
C ASN A 232 32.84 32.10 4.68
N VAL A 233 32.03 31.70 5.68
CA VAL A 233 32.28 32.04 7.09
C VAL A 233 33.63 31.50 7.56
N SER A 234 34.01 30.28 7.16
CA SER A 234 35.30 29.71 7.54
C SER A 234 36.48 30.53 6.99
N HIS A 235 36.40 30.95 5.72
CA HIS A 235 37.42 31.81 5.10
C HIS A 235 37.52 33.18 5.79
N GLU A 236 36.38 33.80 6.10
CA GLU A 236 36.33 35.09 6.82
C GLU A 236 36.87 34.98 8.25
N LEU A 237 36.76 33.82 8.91
CA LEU A 237 37.32 33.58 10.24
C LEU A 237 38.83 33.25 10.20
N PHE A 238 39.34 32.58 9.17
CA PHE A 238 40.77 32.24 9.10
C PHE A 238 41.68 33.47 8.99
N THR A 239 41.23 34.50 8.29
CA THR A 239 41.98 35.75 8.10
C THR A 239 42.29 36.46 9.44
N PRO A 240 41.30 36.83 10.27
CA PRO A 240 41.55 37.47 11.56
C PRO A 240 42.30 36.54 12.53
N ILE A 241 42.02 35.23 12.52
CA ILE A 241 42.77 34.25 13.32
C ILE A 241 44.26 34.25 12.96
N SER A 242 44.59 34.28 11.67
CA SER A 242 45.98 34.29 11.21
C SER A 242 46.70 35.59 11.60
N ILE A 243 46.00 36.72 11.56
CA ILE A 243 46.53 38.01 12.03
C ILE A 243 46.81 37.97 13.53
N ILE A 244 45.88 37.48 14.36
CA ILE A 244 46.08 37.36 15.81
C ILE A 244 47.25 36.41 16.10
N LYS A 245 47.32 35.27 15.42
CA LYS A 245 48.41 34.31 15.58
C LYS A 245 49.76 34.95 15.29
N SER A 246 49.88 35.67 14.16
CA SER A 246 51.12 36.36 13.80
C SER A 246 51.53 37.41 14.83
N LYS A 247 50.57 38.17 15.38
CA LYS A 247 50.86 39.14 16.45
C LYS A 247 51.38 38.45 17.72
N LEU A 248 50.77 37.34 18.13
CA LEU A 248 51.24 36.55 19.28
C LEU A 248 52.62 35.94 19.01
N ASP A 249 52.88 35.45 17.80
CA ASP A 249 54.19 34.92 17.41
C ASP A 249 55.27 36.00 17.48
N ASN A 250 54.98 37.23 17.02
CA ASN A 250 55.90 38.36 17.13
C ASN A 250 56.19 38.73 18.59
N ILE A 251 55.17 38.80 19.44
CA ILE A 251 55.32 39.09 20.87
C ILE A 251 56.21 38.03 21.56
N ILE A 252 56.04 36.75 21.21
CA ILE A 252 56.87 35.66 21.73
C ILE A 252 58.33 35.83 21.26
N MET A 253 58.55 36.20 19.99
CA MET A 253 59.90 36.40 19.43
C MET A 253 60.63 37.61 20.01
N GLU A 254 59.92 38.69 20.34
CA GLU A 254 60.51 39.90 20.93
C GLU A 254 61.09 39.67 22.33
N GLY A 255 60.59 38.69 23.09
CA GLY A 255 61.19 38.24 24.35
C GLY A 255 61.17 39.26 25.51
N ASN A 256 60.48 40.38 25.35
CA ASN A 256 60.49 41.50 26.31
C ASN A 256 59.44 41.41 27.43
N LEU A 257 58.80 40.25 27.62
CA LEU A 257 57.74 40.03 28.59
C LEU A 257 58.25 39.36 29.87
N SER A 258 57.53 39.59 30.98
CA SER A 258 57.69 38.77 32.19
C SER A 258 57.34 37.30 31.91
N GLU A 259 57.87 36.36 32.71
CA GLU A 259 57.50 34.94 32.59
C GLU A 259 55.99 34.71 32.70
N GLU A 260 55.32 35.45 33.60
CA GLU A 260 53.87 35.35 33.81
C GLU A 260 53.08 35.82 32.57
N ASP A 261 53.50 36.91 31.94
CA ASP A 261 52.82 37.43 30.75
C ASP A 261 53.14 36.59 29.50
N MET A 262 54.35 36.03 29.41
CA MET A 262 54.71 35.08 28.37
C MET A 262 53.84 33.81 28.44
N LEU A 263 53.54 33.32 29.65
CA LEU A 263 52.62 32.21 29.86
C LEU A 263 51.20 32.53 29.35
N LYS A 264 50.66 33.72 29.67
CA LYS A 264 49.34 34.17 29.18
C LYS A 264 49.28 34.27 27.65
N VAL A 265 50.36 34.73 27.01
CA VAL A 265 50.48 34.78 25.54
C VAL A 265 50.48 33.38 24.94
N TYR A 266 51.20 32.44 25.56
CA TYR A 266 51.22 31.04 25.14
C TYR A 266 49.84 30.37 25.27
N GLU A 267 49.15 30.56 26.39
CA GLU A 267 47.78 30.06 26.60
C GLU A 267 46.77 30.65 25.59
N SER A 268 46.91 31.94 25.28
CA SER A 268 46.11 32.62 24.24
C SER A 268 46.34 32.01 22.86
N LYS A 269 47.62 31.77 22.50
CA LYS A 269 47.99 31.10 21.25
C LYS A 269 47.45 29.67 21.19
N GLN A 270 47.51 28.92 22.29
CA GLN A 270 46.95 27.57 22.36
C GLN A 270 45.42 27.59 22.16
N THR A 271 44.73 28.55 22.76
CA THR A 271 43.28 28.74 22.59
C THR A 271 42.92 29.05 21.13
N LEU A 272 43.69 29.93 20.48
CA LEU A 272 43.53 30.26 19.07
C LEU A 272 43.78 29.04 18.15
N GLY A 273 44.76 28.20 18.49
CA GLY A 273 45.00 26.93 17.80
C GLY A 273 43.81 25.97 17.91
N ARG A 274 43.18 25.87 19.10
CA ARG A 274 41.97 25.07 19.31
C ARG A 274 40.78 25.59 18.49
N LEU A 275 40.58 26.91 18.42
CA LEU A 275 39.56 27.54 17.56
C LEU A 275 39.77 27.23 16.08
N THR A 276 41.02 27.36 15.62
CA THR A 276 41.40 27.03 14.23
C THR A 276 41.07 25.57 13.90
N LYS A 277 41.42 24.64 14.79
CA LYS A 277 41.09 23.21 14.63
C LYS A 277 39.57 22.99 14.58
N MET A 278 38.80 23.66 15.44
CA MET A 278 37.34 23.55 15.46
C MET A 278 36.71 24.02 14.14
N ILE A 279 37.13 25.17 13.60
CA ILE A 279 36.63 25.68 12.31
C ILE A 279 36.96 24.70 11.17
N ARG A 280 38.19 24.18 11.11
CA ARG A 280 38.59 23.18 10.12
C ARG A 280 37.74 21.91 10.21
N THR A 281 37.46 21.42 11.42
CA THR A 281 36.59 20.26 11.63
C THR A 281 35.17 20.53 11.16
N LEU A 282 34.60 21.72 11.44
CA LEU A 282 33.26 22.09 10.97
C LEU A 282 33.19 22.15 9.43
N LEU A 283 34.18 22.75 8.79
CA LEU A 283 34.27 22.78 7.33
C LEU A 283 34.39 21.37 6.74
N MET A 284 35.24 20.52 7.32
CA MET A 284 35.40 19.13 6.89
C MET A 284 34.09 18.34 7.03
N LEU A 285 33.37 18.51 8.14
CA LEU A 285 32.05 17.88 8.34
C LEU A 285 31.03 18.34 7.31
N SER A 286 30.95 19.65 7.05
CA SER A 286 30.07 20.20 6.01
C SER A 286 30.38 19.62 4.63
N ARG A 287 31.66 19.46 4.28
CA ARG A 287 32.07 18.81 3.02
C ARG A 287 31.74 17.33 2.96
N ILE A 288 31.83 16.61 4.09
CA ILE A 288 31.43 15.18 4.19
C ILE A 288 29.93 15.01 3.98
N GLU A 289 29.12 15.84 4.63
CA GLU A 289 27.65 15.78 4.53
C GLU A 289 27.13 16.06 3.12
N ASN A 290 27.87 16.83 2.32
CA ASN A 290 27.53 17.17 0.94
C ASN A 290 28.22 16.27 -0.12
N GLU A 291 28.76 15.12 0.29
CA GLU A 291 29.39 14.12 -0.60
C GLU A 291 30.54 14.65 -1.49
N GLU A 292 31.20 15.78 -1.16
CA GLU A 292 32.33 16.30 -1.96
C GLU A 292 33.57 15.37 -1.95
N TYR A 293 33.61 14.41 -1.02
CA TYR A 293 34.65 13.39 -0.94
C TYR A 293 34.34 12.13 -1.77
N LEU A 294 33.57 12.26 -2.86
CA LEU A 294 33.22 11.19 -3.81
C LEU A 294 34.42 10.61 -4.59
N LEU A 295 35.64 11.14 -4.42
CA LEU A 295 36.86 10.50 -4.89
C LEU A 295 37.06 9.18 -4.15
N LYS A 296 36.49 8.13 -4.73
CA LYS A 296 36.61 6.74 -4.35
C LYS A 296 37.84 6.17 -5.03
N GLU A 297 38.99 6.41 -4.44
CA GLU A 297 40.25 5.78 -4.86
C GLU A 297 40.49 4.50 -4.06
N GLN A 298 41.37 3.64 -4.58
CA GLN A 298 41.87 2.49 -3.81
C GLN A 298 42.94 3.02 -2.85
N VAL A 299 42.63 2.98 -1.55
CA VAL A 299 43.51 3.47 -0.49
C VAL A 299 44.15 2.29 0.23
N GLU A 300 45.48 2.28 0.31
CA GLU A 300 46.23 1.33 1.14
C GLU A 300 46.21 1.80 2.61
N VAL A 301 45.40 1.14 3.43
CA VAL A 301 45.07 1.52 4.81
C VAL A 301 46.32 1.55 5.71
N VAL A 302 47.19 0.54 5.59
CA VAL A 302 48.40 0.43 6.41
C VAL A 302 49.40 1.53 6.04
N GLY A 303 49.56 1.83 4.75
CA GLY A 303 50.34 2.97 4.28
C GLY A 303 49.88 4.31 4.86
N VAL A 304 48.57 4.57 4.88
CA VAL A 304 48.01 5.78 5.50
C VAL A 304 48.30 5.81 7.01
N LEU A 305 48.14 4.69 7.70
CA LEU A 305 48.38 4.60 9.15
C LEU A 305 49.85 4.80 9.51
N LYS A 306 50.79 4.28 8.70
CA LYS A 306 52.23 4.55 8.85
C LYS A 306 52.57 6.02 8.69
N ASN A 307 51.89 6.73 7.78
CA ASN A 307 52.07 8.18 7.64
C ASN A 307 51.58 8.93 8.89
N VAL A 308 50.45 8.51 9.47
CA VAL A 308 49.95 9.07 10.74
C VAL A 308 50.92 8.81 11.90
N ILE A 309 51.44 7.58 12.00
CA ILE A 309 52.43 7.21 13.01
C ILE A 309 53.67 8.11 12.91
N ARG A 310 54.19 8.30 11.69
CA ARG A 310 55.34 9.17 11.44
C ARG A 310 55.11 10.62 11.85
N GLU A 311 53.90 11.15 11.67
CA GLU A 311 53.57 12.53 12.09
C GLU A 311 53.49 12.67 13.62
N LEU A 312 53.18 11.59 14.33
CA LEU A 312 53.00 11.59 15.78
C LEU A 312 54.22 11.04 16.55
N GLU A 313 55.25 10.58 15.84
CA GLU A 313 56.45 9.95 16.40
C GLU A 313 57.17 10.86 17.41
N ASP A 314 57.37 12.14 17.06
CA ASP A 314 57.98 13.13 17.95
C ASP A 314 57.19 13.30 19.26
N LEU A 315 55.85 13.22 19.20
CA LEU A 315 54.98 13.33 20.36
C LEU A 315 55.07 12.09 21.26
N VAL A 316 55.18 10.90 20.66
CA VAL A 316 55.37 9.61 21.35
C VAL A 316 56.69 9.66 22.13
N VAL A 317 57.77 10.08 21.48
CA VAL A 317 59.11 10.20 22.07
C VAL A 317 59.11 11.23 23.19
N ALA A 318 58.51 12.41 22.97
CA ALA A 318 58.42 13.46 23.99
C ALA A 318 57.65 13.01 25.25
N LYS A 319 56.66 12.11 25.11
CA LYS A 319 55.93 11.52 26.23
C LYS A 319 56.59 10.26 26.83
N GLY A 320 57.62 9.69 26.19
CA GLY A 320 58.26 8.44 26.63
C GLY A 320 57.35 7.21 26.53
N LEU A 321 56.39 7.20 25.60
CA LEU A 321 55.48 6.08 25.37
C LEU A 321 56.10 5.03 24.45
N GLN A 322 55.71 3.76 24.60
CA GLN A 322 56.10 2.68 23.68
C GLN A 322 55.07 2.52 22.56
N LEU A 323 55.51 2.57 21.31
CA LEU A 323 54.67 2.26 20.15
C LEU A 323 55.01 0.86 19.62
N GLU A 324 54.02 -0.02 19.56
CA GLU A 324 54.15 -1.39 19.06
C GLU A 324 53.34 -1.55 17.76
N GLU A 325 53.99 -1.97 16.68
CA GLU A 325 53.37 -2.19 15.36
C GLU A 325 53.37 -3.70 15.01
N ASP A 326 52.20 -4.31 14.79
CA ASP A 326 52.03 -5.71 14.33
C ASP A 326 51.11 -5.77 13.09
N PHE A 327 51.66 -5.50 11.91
CA PHE A 327 50.91 -5.51 10.65
C PHE A 327 50.98 -6.87 9.94
N ARG A 328 50.12 -7.83 10.31
CA ARG A 328 50.09 -9.15 9.65
C ARG A 328 49.44 -9.13 8.26
N VAL A 329 48.74 -8.05 7.94
CA VAL A 329 48.09 -7.82 6.66
C VAL A 329 48.49 -6.43 6.15
N PRO A 330 49.65 -6.29 5.50
CA PRO A 330 50.16 -5.00 5.06
C PRO A 330 49.36 -4.43 3.86
N GLU A 331 48.87 -5.29 2.95
CA GLU A 331 48.19 -4.86 1.72
C GLU A 331 46.67 -4.66 1.89
N MET A 332 46.25 -4.05 3.00
CA MET A 332 44.84 -3.79 3.24
C MET A 332 44.36 -2.60 2.40
N THR A 333 43.60 -2.86 1.35
CA THR A 333 43.00 -1.83 0.50
C THR A 333 41.52 -1.62 0.77
N ILE A 334 41.07 -0.37 0.76
CA ILE A 334 39.65 0.02 0.81
C ILE A 334 39.36 1.08 -0.24
N THR A 335 38.13 1.08 -0.76
CA THR A 335 37.65 2.16 -1.64
C THR A 335 37.12 3.31 -0.79
N GLY A 336 37.78 4.47 -0.87
CA GLY A 336 37.42 5.63 -0.06
C GLY A 336 38.27 6.85 -0.38
N ASN A 337 38.20 7.86 0.48
CA ASN A 337 38.98 9.08 0.37
C ASN A 337 40.19 9.03 1.33
N ALA A 338 41.41 9.10 0.80
CA ALA A 338 42.62 8.96 1.61
C ALA A 338 42.75 10.02 2.71
N GLU A 339 42.35 11.27 2.45
CA GLU A 339 42.42 12.38 3.42
C GLU A 339 41.48 12.16 4.61
N LEU A 340 40.25 11.71 4.36
CA LEU A 340 39.30 11.38 5.43
C LEU A 340 39.78 10.20 6.28
N ILE A 341 40.33 9.17 5.64
CA ILE A 341 40.89 7.99 6.33
C ILE A 341 42.10 8.41 7.19
N PHE A 342 42.97 9.26 6.65
CA PHE A 342 44.10 9.84 7.39
C PHE A 342 43.62 10.60 8.62
N ASN A 343 42.66 11.52 8.46
CA ASN A 343 42.09 12.29 9.56
C ASN A 343 41.41 11.42 10.62
N MET A 344 40.73 10.35 10.21
CA MET A 344 40.15 9.37 11.14
C MET A 344 41.24 8.71 11.98
N PHE A 345 42.28 8.15 11.35
CA PHE A 345 43.38 7.50 12.06
C PHE A 345 44.16 8.47 12.94
N TYR A 346 44.46 9.66 12.43
CA TYR A 346 45.11 10.72 13.21
C TYR A 346 44.32 11.00 14.48
N ASN A 347 42.99 11.15 14.40
CA ASN A 347 42.16 11.38 15.58
C ASN A 347 42.17 10.21 16.56
N LEU A 348 42.12 8.97 16.08
CA LEU A 348 42.15 7.78 16.95
C LEU A 348 43.51 7.61 17.65
N VAL A 349 44.62 7.70 16.91
CA VAL A 349 45.98 7.56 17.46
C VAL A 349 46.30 8.74 18.38
N ASN A 350 45.92 9.96 18.01
CA ASN A 350 46.10 11.13 18.87
C ASN A 350 45.26 11.05 20.16
N ASN A 351 44.07 10.43 20.12
CA ASN A 351 43.30 10.14 21.34
C ASN A 351 44.00 9.11 22.22
N ALA A 352 44.51 8.02 21.64
CA ALA A 352 45.30 7.02 22.37
C ALA A 352 46.53 7.67 23.07
N LEU A 353 47.25 8.54 22.36
CA LEU A 353 48.38 9.30 22.91
C LEU A 353 47.96 10.27 24.01
N LYS A 354 46.79 10.93 23.86
CA LYS A 354 46.29 11.88 24.83
C LYS A 354 45.94 11.22 26.17
N TYR A 355 45.31 10.05 26.14
CA TYR A 355 44.80 9.37 27.34
C TYR A 355 45.75 8.31 27.92
N THR A 356 46.92 8.12 27.31
CA THR A 356 48.01 7.31 27.87
C THR A 356 49.07 8.23 28.45
N GLU A 357 49.24 8.21 29.77
CA GLU A 357 50.30 8.96 30.47
C GLU A 357 51.62 8.18 30.49
N THR A 358 51.54 6.88 30.83
CA THR A 358 52.67 5.93 30.78
C THR A 358 52.17 4.59 30.22
N GLY A 359 53.03 3.87 29.51
CA GLY A 359 52.71 2.56 28.95
C GLY A 359 52.90 2.51 27.44
N ARG A 360 51.96 1.85 26.74
CA ARG A 360 52.11 1.52 25.33
C ARG A 360 50.86 1.72 24.50
N ILE A 361 51.06 1.97 23.22
CA ILE A 361 50.04 1.95 22.19
C ILE A 361 50.42 0.86 21.19
N ARG A 362 49.51 -0.08 20.97
CA ARG A 362 49.68 -1.18 20.03
C ARG A 362 48.73 -1.01 18.84
N ILE A 363 49.28 -1.09 17.65
CA ILE A 363 48.54 -1.02 16.39
C ILE A 363 48.74 -2.35 15.67
N GLU A 364 47.66 -3.10 15.47
CA GLU A 364 47.70 -4.43 14.86
C GLU A 364 46.73 -4.57 13.68
N SER A 365 47.17 -5.26 12.62
CA SER A 365 46.30 -5.70 11.52
C SER A 365 46.22 -7.22 11.45
N SER A 366 45.00 -7.73 11.30
CA SER A 366 44.73 -9.16 11.19
C SER A 366 43.64 -9.43 10.16
N GLN A 367 43.56 -10.68 9.70
CA GLN A 367 42.52 -11.13 8.79
C GLN A 367 41.92 -12.42 9.33
N THR A 368 40.59 -12.48 9.32
CA THR A 368 39.80 -13.69 9.53
C THR A 368 39.27 -14.19 8.19
N GLU A 369 38.64 -15.36 8.15
CA GLU A 369 38.04 -15.90 6.91
C GLU A 369 36.98 -14.96 6.30
N THR A 370 36.31 -14.14 7.12
CA THR A 370 35.18 -13.30 6.70
C THR A 370 35.44 -11.80 6.72
N SER A 371 36.53 -11.34 7.36
CA SER A 371 36.79 -9.90 7.50
C SER A 371 38.26 -9.57 7.74
N ARG A 372 38.64 -8.35 7.34
CA ARG A 372 39.90 -7.71 7.69
C ARG A 372 39.68 -6.84 8.92
N MET A 373 40.58 -6.90 9.90
CA MET A 373 40.47 -6.16 11.16
C MET A 373 41.73 -5.33 11.38
N LEU A 374 41.53 -4.06 11.75
CA LEU A 374 42.56 -3.17 12.25
C LEU A 374 42.21 -2.78 13.69
N ARG A 375 43.18 -2.81 14.59
CA ARG A 375 42.97 -2.51 16.00
C ARG A 375 44.03 -1.55 16.50
N ILE A 376 43.59 -0.52 17.21
CA ILE A 376 44.42 0.44 17.92
C ILE A 376 44.08 0.26 19.40
N VAL A 377 45.08 -0.13 20.19
CA VAL A 377 44.93 -0.44 21.62
C VAL A 377 45.86 0.47 22.40
N ASP A 378 45.31 1.20 23.36
CA ASP A 378 46.08 1.99 24.31
C ASP A 378 46.00 1.38 25.72
N SER A 379 47.00 1.67 26.56
CA SER A 379 47.04 1.27 27.97
C SER A 379 46.59 2.41 28.90
N GLY A 380 45.78 3.35 28.41
CA GLY A 380 45.32 4.51 29.17
C GLY A 380 44.22 4.20 30.17
N GLN A 381 43.62 5.25 30.73
CA GLN A 381 42.58 5.19 31.77
C GLN A 381 41.26 4.51 31.32
N GLY A 382 41.08 4.25 30.02
CA GLY A 382 39.84 3.72 29.47
C GLY A 382 38.68 4.71 29.52
N ILE A 383 37.48 4.20 29.29
CA ILE A 383 36.23 4.97 29.27
C ILE A 383 35.20 4.22 30.11
N GLU A 384 34.51 4.92 31.00
CA GLU A 384 33.44 4.35 31.82
C GLU A 384 32.31 3.74 30.96
N PRO A 385 31.73 2.59 31.35
CA PRO A 385 30.74 1.87 30.53
C PRO A 385 29.52 2.71 30.14
N GLU A 386 29.08 3.64 31.01
CA GLU A 386 27.93 4.51 30.73
C GLU A 386 28.22 5.51 29.60
N ASN A 387 29.49 5.86 29.37
CA ASN A 387 29.91 6.83 28.37
C ASN A 387 30.20 6.20 27.01
N LEU A 388 30.50 4.89 26.95
CA LEU A 388 30.82 4.17 25.71
C LEU A 388 29.79 4.35 24.58
N PRO A 389 28.46 4.32 24.81
CA PRO A 389 27.48 4.52 23.75
C PRO A 389 27.51 5.92 23.13
N TYR A 390 28.09 6.90 23.83
CA TYR A 390 28.01 8.32 23.48
C TYR A 390 29.30 8.89 22.87
N ILE A 391 30.41 8.15 22.84
CA ILE A 391 31.73 8.66 22.43
C ILE A 391 31.79 9.15 20.96
N PHE A 392 30.87 8.69 20.12
CA PHE A 392 30.76 9.14 18.72
C PHE A 392 29.66 10.21 18.52
N THR A 393 29.07 10.72 19.60
CA THR A 393 28.05 11.77 19.54
C THR A 393 28.71 13.15 19.46
N ARG A 394 28.19 14.02 18.59
CA ARG A 394 28.72 15.38 18.41
C ARG A 394 28.67 16.17 19.73
N PHE A 395 29.73 16.95 19.99
CA PHE A 395 29.84 17.93 21.10
C PHE A 395 29.78 17.39 22.54
N ARG A 396 29.91 16.08 22.76
CA ARG A 396 30.13 15.52 24.10
C ARG A 396 31.61 15.26 24.34
N LYS A 397 32.07 15.58 25.56
CA LYS A 397 33.42 15.33 26.04
C LYS A 397 33.49 14.01 26.78
#